data_AF-A0A133V5N4-F1
#
_entry.id   AF-A0A133V5N4-F1
#
_cell.length_a   1.000
_cell.length_b   1.000
_cell.length_c   1.000
_cell.angle_alpha   90.00
_cell.angle_beta   90.00
_cell.angle_gamma   90.00
#
_symmetry.space_group_name_H-M   'P 1'
#
loop_
_entity.id
_entity.type
_entity.pdbx_description
1 polymer ?
#
loop_
_entity_poly.entity_id
_entity_poly.type
_entity_poly.pdbx_seq_one_letter_code
_entity_poly.pdbx_strand_id
1 'polypeptide(L)' 'MECNGIIELEGREVPFIIIRSENAQNYRLEVGIDRELRIIAPEGGNKDIEALVSEKKDWVLEKLNK' A
#
# COMPACT_ATOMS: atom_id res chain seq x y z
N MET A 1 12.70 -1.05 7.86
CA MET A 1 12.23 -2.45 7.79
C MET A 1 11.16 -2.52 6.70
N GLU A 2 11.32 -3.43 5.74
CA GLU A 2 10.42 -3.57 4.60
C GLU A 2 9.53 -4.79 4.83
N CYS A 3 8.21 -4.62 4.82
CA CYS A 3 7.26 -5.72 4.88
C CYS A 3 6.57 -5.84 3.53
N ASN A 4 6.68 -6.98 2.88
CA ASN A 4 5.96 -7.28 1.65
C ASN A 4 4.83 -8.28 1.92
N GLY A 5 3.79 -8.20 1.11
CA GLY A 5 2.62 -9.06 1.23
C GLY A 5 1.77 -9.00 -0.04
N ILE A 6 0.69 -9.78 -0.06
CA ILE A 6 -0.29 -9.76 -1.13
C ILE A 6 -1.63 -9.46 -0.47
N ILE A 7 -2.38 -8.52 -1.04
CA ILE A 7 -3.74 -8.21 -0.62
C ILE A 7 -4.71 -8.55 -1.74
N GLU A 8 -5.82 -9.18 -1.40
CA GLU A 8 -6.88 -9.47 -2.36
C GLU A 8 -7.83 -8.25 -2.46
N LEU A 9 -7.90 -7.64 -3.64
CA LEU A 9 -8.79 -6.53 -3.94
C LEU A 9 -9.70 -6.90 -5.12
N GLU A 10 -11.01 -7.02 -4.85
CA GLU A 10 -12.01 -7.40 -5.86
C GLU A 10 -11.66 -8.69 -6.63
N GLY A 11 -11.11 -9.69 -5.92
CA GLY A 11 -10.69 -10.96 -6.51
C GLY A 11 -9.40 -10.87 -7.32
N ARG A 12 -8.62 -9.79 -7.17
CA ARG A 12 -7.28 -9.65 -7.74
C ARG A 12 -6.25 -9.63 -6.62
N GLU A 13 -5.22 -10.45 -6.78
CA GLU A 13 -4.05 -10.44 -5.91
C GLU A 13 -3.15 -9.25 -6.28
N VAL A 14 -3.03 -8.30 -5.36
CA VAL A 14 -2.18 -7.11 -5.53
C VAL A 14 -1.00 -7.21 -4.58
N PRO A 15 0.24 -7.31 -5.09
CA PRO A 15 1.41 -7.27 -4.25
C PRO A 15 1.56 -5.86 -3.65
N PHE A 16 1.86 -5.80 -2.36
CA PHE A 16 2.14 -4.55 -1.68
C PHE A 16 3.45 -4.63 -0.88
N ILE A 17 4.10 -3.47 -0.73
CA ILE A 17 5.30 -3.30 0.06
C ILE A 17 5.10 -2.13 1.02
N ILE A 18 5.26 -2.38 2.31
CA ILE A 18 5.28 -1.36 3.35
C ILE A 18 6.73 -0.96 3.59
N ILE A 19 7.02 0.31 3.33
CA ILE A 19 8.32 0.92 3.55
C ILE A 19 8.22 1.75 4.81
N ARG A 20 8.84 1.26 5.90
CA ARG A 20 8.95 2.02 7.14
C ARG A 20 10.11 3.01 7.06
N SER A 21 9.81 4.29 7.18
CA SER A 21 10.80 5.37 7.11
C SER A 21 10.62 6.37 8.25
N GLU A 22 11.70 6.68 8.97
CA GLU A 22 11.72 7.72 10.01
C GLU A 22 11.35 9.10 9.45
N ASN A 23 11.65 9.35 8.18
CA ASN A 23 11.36 10.61 7.49
C ASN A 23 9.89 10.72 7.04
N ALA A 24 9.11 9.64 7.11
CA ALA A 24 7.72 9.65 6.70
C ALA A 24 6.83 10.24 7.81
N GLN A 25 6.38 11.48 7.64
CA GLN A 25 5.46 12.11 8.59
C GLN A 25 4.02 11.57 8.50
N ASN A 26 3.64 10.96 7.37
CA ASN A 26 2.29 10.45 7.10
C ASN A 26 2.34 9.18 6.25
N TYR A 27 1.24 8.42 6.28
CA TYR A 27 1.04 7.30 5.37
C TYR A 27 0.87 7.80 3.94
N ARG A 28 1.68 7.28 3.02
CA ARG A 28 1.54 7.52 1.58
C ARG A 28 1.33 6.20 0.87
N LEU A 29 0.42 6.19 -0.10
CA LEU A 29 0.26 5.09 -1.03
C LEU A 29 0.79 5.53 -2.38
N GLU A 30 1.64 4.71 -2.98
CA GLU A 30 2.20 4.89 -4.30
C GLU A 30 1.95 3.62 -5.10
N VAL A 31 1.50 3.73 -6.35
CA VAL A 31 1.38 2.57 -7.24
C VAL A 31 2.60 2.58 -8.16
N GLY A 32 3.42 1.54 -8.04
CA GLY A 32 4.61 1.34 -8.85
C GLY A 32 4.26 0.92 -10.28
N ILE A 33 5.25 1.06 -11.17
CA ILE A 33 5.13 0.71 -12.59
C ILE A 33 4.81 -0.79 -12.79
N ASP A 34 5.26 -1.64 -11.87
CA ASP A 34 5.03 -3.10 -11.90
C ASP A 34 3.70 -3.53 -11.26
N ARG A 35 2.72 -2.62 -11.14
CA ARG A 35 1.42 -2.90 -10.49
C ARG A 35 1.55 -3.31 -9.01
N GLU A 36 2.62 -2.85 -8.37
CA GLU A 36 2.89 -3.05 -6.96
C GLU A 36 2.44 -1.83 -6.15
N LEU A 37 1.77 -2.06 -5.01
CA LEU A 37 1.34 -1.01 -4.10
C LEU A 37 2.41 -0.73 -3.04
N ARG A 38 3.00 0.45 -3.04
CA ARG A 38 3.99 0.89 -2.05
C ARG A 38 3.34 1.76 -1.00
N ILE A 39 3.55 1.39 0.25
CA ILE A 39 2.92 2.05 1.40
C ILE A 39 4.04 2.57 2.29
N ILE A 40 4.30 3.86 2.19
CA ILE A 40 5.32 4.52 3.00
C ILE A 40 4.68 4.92 4.31
N ALA A 41 5.20 4.38 5.41
CA ALA A 41 4.67 4.60 6.73
C ALA A 41 5.76 5.03 7.72
N PRO A 42 5.43 5.84 8.74
CA PRO A 42 6.35 6.14 9.83
C PRO A 42 6.78 4.86 10.57
N GLU A 43 7.97 4.88 11.16
CA GLU A 43 8.57 3.74 11.85
C GLU A 43 7.74 3.23 13.05
N GLY A 44 7.00 4.12 13.72
CA GLY A 44 6.06 3.77 14.81
C GLY A 44 4.59 3.62 14.38
N GLY A 45 4.30 3.64 13.08
CA GLY A 45 2.93 3.64 12.59
C GLY A 45 2.23 2.29 12.75
N ASN A 46 1.30 2.16 13.69
CA ASN A 46 0.47 0.96 13.83
C ASN A 46 -0.93 1.13 13.20
N LYS A 47 -0.99 1.70 11.99
CA LYS A 47 -2.25 1.82 11.27
C LYS A 47 -2.50 0.53 10.51
N ASP A 48 -3.74 0.08 10.55
CA ASP A 48 -4.17 -1.13 9.88
C ASP A 48 -4.06 -0.93 8.36
N ILE A 49 -3.09 -1.60 7.75
CA ILE A 49 -2.75 -1.42 6.35
C ILE A 49 -3.86 -1.95 5.46
N GLU A 50 -4.47 -3.06 5.85
CA GLU A 50 -5.59 -3.66 5.15
C GLU A 50 -6.79 -2.69 5.11
N ALA A 51 -7.10 -2.05 6.24
CA ALA A 51 -8.14 -1.01 6.29
C ALA A 51 -7.80 0.21 5.42
N LEU A 52 -6.54 0.68 5.44
CA LEU A 52 -6.09 1.81 4.63
C LEU A 52 -6.22 1.51 3.12
N VAL A 53 -5.78 0.33 2.71
CA VAL A 53 -5.86 -0.12 1.31
C VAL A 53 -7.31 -0.36 0.92
N SER A 54 -8.14 -0.91 1.80
CA SER A 54 -9.58 -1.10 1.57
C SER A 54 -10.32 0.23 1.40
N GLU A 55 -10.03 1.25 2.23
CA GLU A 55 -10.55 2.62 2.06
C GLU A 55 -10.17 3.24 0.72
N LYS A 56 -8.96 2.94 0.24
CA LYS A 56 -8.39 3.46 -1.01
C LYS A 56 -8.50 2.48 -2.17
N LYS A 57 -9.26 1.39 -2.03
CA LYS A 57 -9.29 0.29 -3.02
C LYS A 57 -9.63 0.79 -4.41
N ASP A 58 -10.58 1.73 -4.50
CA ASP A 58 -11.09 2.28 -5.75
C ASP A 58 -9.97 3.00 -6.51
N TRP A 59 -9.21 3.84 -5.81
CA TRP A 59 -8.04 4.54 -6.35
C TRP A 59 -6.91 3.57 -6.74
N VAL A 60 -6.64 2.56 -5.91
CA VAL A 60 -5.61 1.55 -6.20
C VAL A 60 -5.98 0.78 -7.47
N LEU A 61 -7.22 0.32 -7.58
CA LEU A 61 -7.71 -0.43 -8.74
C LEU A 61 -7.75 0.42 -10.02
N GLU A 62 -8.13 1.70 -9.92
CA GLU A 62 -8.05 2.64 -11.04
C GLU A 62 -6.61 2.76 -11.56
N LYS A 63 -5.64 2.89 -10.65
CA LYS A 63 -4.22 3.01 -11.00
C LYS A 63 -3.64 1.72 -11.58
N LEU A 64 -4.10 0.56 -11.12
CA LEU A 64 -3.65 -0.75 -11.60
C LEU A 64 -4.25 -1.13 -12.96
N ASN A 65 -5.44 -0.62 -13.31
CA ASN A 65 -6.10 -0.86 -14.60
C ASN A 65 -5.63 0.06 -15.74
N LYS A 66 -4.81 1.08 -15.44
CA LYS A 66 -4.31 2.04 -16.43
C LYS A 66 -2.99 1.59 -17.04
#